data_AF-A0A367M4I2-F1
#
_entry.id   AF-A0A367M4I2-F1
#
_cell.length_a   1.000
_cell.length_b   1.000
_cell.length_c   1.000
_cell.angle_alpha   90.00
_cell.angle_beta   90.00
_cell.angle_gamma   90.00
#
_symmetry.space_group_name_H-M   'P 1'
#
loop_
_entity.id
_entity.type
_entity.pdbx_description
1 polymer ?
#
loop_
_entity_poly.entity_id
_entity_poly.type
_entity_poly.pdbx_seq_one_letter_code
_entity_poly.pdbx_strand_id
1 'polypeptide(L)' 'MSGRPQAVPTVQVDNAEVIVTEWRFAPGAETGRHRHGHDYVVVPLTDGTLLLETPEGDRHAPLVAGQAY' A
#
# COMPACT_ATOMS: atom_id res chain seq x y z
N MET A 1 11.34 17.10 0.01
CA MET A 1 10.85 15.82 0.57
C MET A 1 9.49 16.10 1.19
N SER A 2 8.51 15.23 0.98
CA SER A 2 7.20 15.33 1.64
C SER A 2 7.39 15.39 3.16
N GLY A 3 6.62 16.22 3.86
CA GLY A 3 6.62 16.26 5.33
C GLY A 3 5.77 15.14 5.96
N ARG A 4 5.21 14.24 5.14
CA ARG A 4 4.34 13.15 5.58
C ARG A 4 5.16 12.04 6.27
N PRO A 5 4.64 11.44 7.36
CA PRO A 5 5.23 10.24 7.95
C PRO A 5 5.38 9.11 6.92
N GLN A 6 6.34 8.22 7.11
CA GLN A 6 6.50 7.06 6.22
C GLN A 6 5.67 5.88 6.73
N ALA A 7 5.06 5.16 5.79
CA ALA A 7 4.46 3.87 6.07
C ALA A 7 5.55 2.85 6.44
N VAL A 8 5.20 1.87 7.27
CA VAL A 8 6.12 0.84 7.74
C VAL A 8 5.82 -0.46 7.00
N PRO A 9 6.67 -0.89 6.04
CA PRO A 9 6.58 -2.20 5.44
C PRO A 9 7.23 -3.26 6.34
N THR A 10 6.52 -4.35 6.59
CA THR A 10 7.06 -5.54 7.28
C THR A 10 6.90 -6.75 6.36
N VAL A 11 8.02 -7.32 5.91
CA VAL A 11 8.00 -8.56 5.12
C VAL A 11 7.66 -9.72 6.04
N GLN A 12 6.52 -10.37 5.77
CA GLN A 12 6.02 -11.51 6.53
C GLN A 12 6.42 -12.85 5.89
N VAL A 13 6.47 -12.88 4.55
CA VAL A 13 6.91 -14.03 3.75
C VAL A 13 7.76 -13.52 2.60
N ASP A 14 8.88 -14.18 2.34
CA ASP A 14 9.71 -13.99 1.14
C ASP A 14 10.28 -15.36 0.77
N ASN A 15 9.77 -15.94 -0.31
CA ASN A 15 10.21 -17.23 -0.81
C ASN A 15 10.21 -17.25 -2.35
N ALA A 16 10.50 -18.40 -2.94
CA ALA A 16 10.63 -18.53 -4.39
C ALA A 16 9.33 -18.26 -5.18
N GLU A 17 8.17 -18.26 -4.52
CA GLU A 17 6.86 -18.13 -5.14
C GLU A 17 6.23 -16.76 -4.89
N VAL A 18 6.33 -16.24 -3.67
CA VAL A 18 5.60 -15.03 -3.23
C VAL A 18 6.39 -14.19 -2.22
N ILE A 19 6.08 -12.89 -2.22
CA ILE A 19 6.46 -11.94 -1.19
C ILE A 19 5.19 -11.37 -0.57
N VAL A 20 5.03 -11.53 0.75
CA VAL A 20 3.91 -10.95 1.52
C VAL A 20 4.46 -9.84 2.40
N THR A 21 4.00 -8.61 2.17
CA THR A 21 4.39 -7.43 2.96
C THR A 21 3.16 -6.82 3.62
N GLU A 22 3.17 -6.75 4.95
CA GLU A 22 2.21 -5.92 5.68
C GLU A 22 2.64 -4.46 5.59
N TRP A 23 1.73 -3.60 5.16
CA TRP A 23 1.95 -2.15 5.17
C TRP A 23 1.12 -1.48 6.25
N ARG A 24 1.81 -0.82 7.19
CA ARG A 24 1.18 -0.06 8.27
C ARG A 24 1.33 1.43 8.03
N PHE A 25 0.21 2.13 7.93
CA PHE A 25 0.16 3.58 7.75
C PHE A 25 -0.28 4.24 9.06
N ALA A 26 0.53 5.18 9.57
CA ALA A 26 0.01 6.17 10.50
C ALA A 26 -0.94 7.13 9.75
N PRO A 27 -1.85 7.85 10.45
CA PRO A 27 -2.69 8.85 9.78
C PRO A 27 -1.84 9.87 8.99
N GLY A 28 -2.15 10.00 7.69
CA GLY A 28 -1.44 10.90 6.77
C GLY A 28 -0.08 10.39 6.28
N ALA A 29 0.30 9.15 6.59
CA ALA A 29 1.54 8.56 6.11
C ALA A 29 1.51 8.22 4.61
N GLU A 30 2.69 8.10 4.01
CA GLU A 30 2.86 7.73 2.60
C GLU A 30 3.92 6.62 2.43
N THR A 31 3.87 5.93 1.29
CA THR A 31 4.90 4.96 0.88
C THR A 31 6.08 5.60 0.15
N GLY A 32 5.93 6.87 -0.25
CA GLY A 32 6.79 7.51 -1.22
C GLY A 32 6.56 6.97 -2.65
N ARG A 33 7.24 7.59 -3.62
CA ARG A 33 7.16 7.14 -5.02
C ARG A 33 7.86 5.80 -5.20
N HIS A 34 7.15 4.84 -5.78
CA HIS A 34 7.67 3.52 -6.09
C HIS A 34 7.02 2.99 -7.38
N ARG A 35 7.59 1.91 -7.91
CA ARG A 35 7.04 1.17 -9.05
C ARG A 35 6.92 -0.29 -8.63
N HIS A 36 5.81 -0.93 -8.99
CA HIS A 36 5.63 -2.36 -8.77
C HIS A 36 6.50 -3.16 -9.74
N GLY A 37 7.31 -4.08 -9.20
CA GLY A 37 8.15 -5.00 -9.97
C GLY A 37 7.48 -6.34 -10.29
N HIS A 38 6.32 -6.61 -9.69
CA HIS A 38 5.54 -7.83 -9.83
C HIS A 38 4.06 -7.48 -9.97
N ASP A 39 3.30 -8.42 -10.56
CA ASP A 39 1.86 -8.45 -10.32
C ASP A 39 1.62 -8.72 -8.83
N TYR A 40 0.57 -8.13 -8.27
CA TYR A 40 0.32 -8.19 -6.83
C TYR A 40 -1.18 -8.19 -6.54
N VAL A 41 -1.51 -8.63 -5.33
CA VAL A 41 -2.84 -8.56 -4.75
C VAL A 41 -2.76 -7.75 -3.47
N VAL A 42 -3.76 -6.90 -3.21
CA VAL A 42 -3.91 -6.22 -1.93
C VAL A 42 -5.00 -6.92 -1.13
N VAL A 43 -4.72 -7.21 0.15
CA VAL A 43 -5.74 -7.67 1.10
C VAL A 43 -5.87 -6.62 2.21
N PRO A 44 -6.91 -5.76 2.19
CA PRO A 44 -7.07 -4.74 3.21
C PRO A 44 -7.36 -5.37 4.57
N LEU A 45 -6.66 -4.91 5.60
CA LEU A 45 -6.91 -5.32 6.99
C LEU A 45 -7.85 -4.35 7.73
N THR A 46 -8.14 -3.19 7.16
CA THR A 46 -8.96 -2.14 7.76
C THR A 46 -9.72 -1.39 6.67
N ASP A 47 -10.94 -0.98 6.96
CA ASP A 47 -11.72 -0.10 6.09
C ASP A 47 -11.06 1.30 6.01
N GLY A 48 -11.18 1.96 4.87
CA GLY A 48 -10.69 3.32 4.72
C GLY A 48 -10.62 3.78 3.29
N THR A 49 -9.93 4.90 3.08
CA THR A 49 -9.66 5.43 1.74
C THR A 49 -8.19 5.81 1.64
N LEU A 50 -7.50 5.27 0.64
CA LEU A 50 -6.14 5.69 0.29
C LEU A 50 -6.18 6.72 -0.84
N LEU A 51 -5.34 7.76 -0.72
CA LEU A 51 -4.98 8.63 -1.83
C LEU A 51 -3.85 7.97 -2.64
N LEU A 52 -4.08 7.79 -3.94
CA LEU A 52 -3.10 7.30 -4.89
C LEU A 52 -2.67 8.47 -5.78
N GLU A 53 -1.41 8.88 -5.66
CA GLU A 53 -0.81 9.93 -6.49
C GLU A 53 -0.11 9.27 -7.69
N THR A 54 -0.77 9.24 -8.86
CA THR A 54 -0.23 8.58 -10.08
C THR A 54 0.23 9.61 -11.12
N PRO A 55 1.02 9.21 -12.14
CA PRO A 55 1.38 10.10 -13.25
C PRO A 55 0.17 10.68 -14.01
N GLU A 56 -0.95 9.96 -14.02
CA GLU A 56 -2.21 10.36 -14.65
C GLU A 56 -3.07 11.27 -13.76
N GLY A 57 -2.70 11.42 -12.48
CA GLY A 57 -3.37 12.25 -11.50
C GLY A 57 -3.79 11.49 -10.23
N ASP A 58 -4.38 12.23 -9.31
CA ASP A 58 -4.77 11.71 -8.01
C ASP A 58 -6.06 10.89 -8.07
N ARG A 59 -6.10 9.76 -7.34
CA ARG A 59 -7.26 8.87 -7.27
C ARG A 59 -7.49 8.46 -5.82
N HIS A 60 -8.76 8.26 -5.45
CA HIS A 60 -9.12 7.75 -4.12
C HIS A 60 -9.56 6.29 -4.25
N ALA A 61 -8.86 5.40 -3.52
CA ALA A 61 -9.15 3.98 -3.50
C ALA A 61 -9.86 3.61 -2.19
N PRO A 62 -11.14 3.23 -2.22
CA PRO A 62 -11.80 2.69 -1.04
C PRO A 62 -11.25 1.31 -0.71
N LEU A 63 -10.97 1.08 0.57
CA LEU A 63 -10.57 -0.20 1.13
C LEU A 63 -11.73 -0.75 1.96
N VAL A 64 -12.06 -2.01 1.73
CA VAL A 64 -13.01 -2.78 2.53
C VAL A 64 -12.25 -3.96 3.11
N ALA A 65 -12.27 -4.11 4.43
CA ALA A 65 -11.54 -5.15 5.14
C ALA A 65 -11.88 -6.54 4.60
N GLY A 66 -10.85 -7.30 4.22
CA GLY A 66 -10.98 -8.64 3.65
C GLY A 66 -11.37 -8.70 2.17
N GLN A 67 -11.71 -7.58 1.52
CA GLN A 67 -12.02 -7.57 0.08
C GLN A 67 -10.74 -7.35 -0.75
N ALA A 68 -10.20 -8.44 -1.28
CA ALA A 68 -9.00 -8.39 -2.12
C ALA A 68 -9.29 -7.83 -3.52
N TYR A 69 -8.28 -7.22 -4.14
CA TYR A 69 -8.30 -6.73 -5.52
C TYR A 69 -6.91 -6.76 -6.17
#